data_AF-A0A9E3YUJ1-F1
#
_entry.id   AF-A0A9E3YUJ1-F1
#
_cell.length_a   1.000
_cell.length_b   1.000
_cell.length_c   1.000
_cell.angle_alpha   90.00
_cell.angle_beta   90.00
_cell.angle_gamma   90.00
#
_symmetry.space_group_name_H-M   'P 1'
#
loop_
_entity.id
_entity.type
_entity.pdbx_description
1 polymer ?
#
loop_
_entity_poly.entity_id
_entity_poly.type
_entity_poly.pdbx_seq_one_letter_code
_entity_poly.pdbx_strand_id
1 'polypeptide(L)'
;AALKALLPPEPRRALVLIDPSYEMREDYTRVPGALQQALQRFATGVYLVWYPLIARREARELPARLAALGAERWLRAELVVAGADHQGLYGSGVFVINPPWMLEAALGAALAHLVTLLGRDRHAGYSLQASPP
;
A
#
# COMPACT_ATOMS: atom_id res chain seq x y z
N ALA A 1 -5.37 13.72 12.96
CA ALA A 1 -5.85 13.74 14.36
C ALA A 1 -6.75 12.53 14.69
N ALA A 2 -7.65 12.11 13.79
CA ALA A 2 -8.64 11.06 14.08
C ALA A 2 -8.07 9.64 14.33
N LEU A 3 -7.12 9.16 13.53
CA LEU A 3 -6.65 7.76 13.62
C LEU A 3 -6.12 7.36 15.01
N LYS A 4 -5.42 8.29 15.69
CA LYS A 4 -4.86 8.02 17.03
C LYS A 4 -5.92 7.77 18.10
N ALA A 5 -7.05 8.45 18.00
CA ALA A 5 -8.11 8.39 19.00
C ALA A 5 -8.96 7.12 18.88
N LEU A 6 -8.88 6.43 17.74
CA LEU A 6 -9.67 5.25 17.42
C LEU A 6 -8.91 3.93 17.65
N LEU A 7 -7.65 3.99 18.11
CA LEU A 7 -6.77 2.84 18.24
C LEU A 7 -6.21 2.70 19.67
N PRO A 8 -6.20 1.48 20.25
CA PRO A 8 -6.83 0.26 19.72
C PRO A 8 -8.36 0.30 19.87
N PRO A 9 -9.12 -0.33 18.96
CA PRO A 9 -10.57 -0.46 19.12
C PRO A 9 -10.92 -1.53 20.17
N GLU A 10 -12.11 -1.46 20.78
CA GLU A 10 -12.55 -2.43 21.81
C GLU A 10 -12.46 -3.91 21.36
N PRO A 11 -12.86 -4.29 20.13
CA PRO A 11 -12.72 -5.68 19.67
C PRO A 11 -11.27 -6.14 19.49
N ARG A 12 -10.29 -5.21 19.61
CA ARG A 12 -8.86 -5.43 19.35
C ARG A 12 -8.57 -6.11 18.01
N ARG A 13 -9.45 -5.89 17.04
CA ARG A 13 -9.38 -6.36 15.66
C ARG A 13 -9.91 -5.25 14.77
N ALA A 14 -9.11 -4.82 13.80
CA ALA A 14 -9.54 -3.86 12.80
C ALA A 14 -8.72 -3.98 11.51
N LEU A 15 -9.35 -3.55 10.43
CA LEU A 15 -8.70 -3.10 9.21
C LEU A 15 -8.73 -1.57 9.20
N VAL A 16 -7.57 -0.94 9.03
CA VAL A 16 -7.44 0.50 8.82
C VAL A 16 -7.06 0.74 7.36
N LEU A 17 -7.94 1.37 6.61
CA LEU A 17 -7.67 1.84 5.25
C LEU A 17 -7.13 3.28 5.30
N ILE A 18 -5.99 3.51 4.64
CA ILE A 18 -5.35 4.82 4.50
C ILE A 18 -5.23 5.11 3.00
N ASP A 19 -6.06 6.02 2.51
CA ASP A 19 -6.19 6.36 1.10
C ASP A 19 -6.29 7.88 0.91
N PRO A 20 -5.17 8.61 0.97
CA PRO A 20 -5.16 10.05 0.73
C PRO A 20 -5.12 10.36 -0.78
N SER A 21 -5.47 11.59 -1.16
CA SER A 21 -5.44 12.02 -2.58
C SER A 21 -4.02 12.13 -3.15
N TYR A 22 -2.99 12.32 -2.30
CA TYR A 22 -1.60 12.55 -2.69
C TYR A 22 -1.35 13.80 -3.57
N GLU A 23 -2.28 14.75 -3.53
CA GLU A 23 -2.14 16.05 -4.19
C GLU A 23 -1.05 16.88 -3.50
N MET A 24 -0.97 16.78 -2.18
CA MET A 24 0.01 17.49 -1.37
C MET A 24 1.27 16.66 -1.18
N ARG A 25 2.44 17.30 -1.29
CA ARG A 25 3.74 16.62 -1.09
C ARG A 25 3.85 16.00 0.31
N GLU A 26 3.24 16.67 1.27
CA GLU A 26 3.25 16.31 2.68
C GLU A 26 2.50 15.00 2.94
N ASP A 27 1.62 14.55 2.05
CA ASP A 27 0.91 13.28 2.23
C ASP A 27 1.87 12.09 2.24
N TYR A 28 2.91 12.15 1.40
CA TYR A 28 3.97 11.13 1.34
C TYR A 28 4.80 11.07 2.62
N THR A 29 4.79 12.09 3.48
CA THR A 29 5.45 12.06 4.80
C THR A 29 4.48 11.81 5.95
N ARG A 30 3.26 12.35 5.85
CA ARG A 30 2.19 12.17 6.84
C ARG A 30 1.71 10.73 6.93
N VAL A 31 1.60 10.02 5.81
CA VAL A 31 1.13 8.62 5.78
C VAL A 31 2.06 7.70 6.58
N PRO A 32 3.39 7.62 6.29
CA PRO A 32 4.29 6.81 7.12
C PRO A 32 4.29 7.24 8.59
N GLY A 33 4.26 8.54 8.88
CA GLY A 33 4.25 9.05 10.25
C GLY A 33 2.98 8.66 11.04
N ALA A 34 1.81 8.73 10.40
CA ALA A 34 0.55 8.30 10.98
C ALA A 34 0.53 6.79 11.22
N LEU A 35 1.05 6.01 10.26
CA LEU A 35 1.12 4.55 10.36
C LEU A 35 2.08 4.10 11.47
N GLN A 36 3.26 4.72 11.59
CA GLN A 36 4.19 4.48 12.72
C GLN A 36 3.50 4.68 14.07
N GLN A 37 2.76 5.78 14.22
CA GLN A 37 2.05 6.11 15.45
C GLN A 37 0.86 5.17 15.74
N ALA A 38 0.26 4.61 14.69
CA ALA A 38 -0.79 3.61 14.80
C ALA A 38 -0.22 2.26 15.24
N LEU A 39 0.89 1.81 14.63
CA LEU A 39 1.59 0.58 15.01
C LEU A 39 2.08 0.60 16.46
N GLN A 40 2.57 1.75 16.95
CA GLN A 40 2.94 1.92 18.36
C GLN A 40 1.77 1.73 19.33
N ARG A 41 0.53 2.02 18.90
CA ARG A 41 -0.68 1.89 19.74
C ARG A 41 -1.36 0.55 19.58
N PHE A 42 -1.39 0.02 18.35
CA PHE A 42 -2.11 -1.18 17.98
C PHE A 42 -1.31 -1.98 16.94
N ALA A 43 -0.28 -2.67 17.41
CA ALA A 43 0.68 -3.40 16.58
C ALA A 43 0.07 -4.56 15.78
N THR A 44 -1.06 -5.12 16.23
CA THR A 44 -1.72 -6.30 15.62
C THR A 44 -2.83 -5.95 14.62
N GLY A 45 -3.13 -4.67 14.41
CA GLY A 45 -4.11 -4.24 13.42
C GLY A 45 -3.66 -4.55 11.98
N VAL A 46 -4.61 -4.76 11.08
CA VAL A 46 -4.33 -4.80 9.64
C VAL A 46 -4.38 -3.37 9.12
N TYR A 47 -3.31 -2.93 8.47
CA TYR A 47 -3.25 -1.58 7.89
C TYR A 47 -3.05 -1.69 6.39
N LEU A 48 -3.95 -1.10 5.60
CA LEU A 48 -3.85 -1.04 4.15
C LEU A 48 -3.62 0.41 3.74
N VAL A 49 -2.50 0.68 3.07
CA VAL A 49 -2.18 1.98 2.48
C VAL A 49 -2.32 1.85 0.97
N TRP A 50 -3.23 2.59 0.35
CA TRP A 50 -3.25 2.75 -1.10
C TRP A 50 -2.25 3.84 -1.51
N TYR A 51 -1.59 3.71 -2.66
CA TYR A 51 -0.74 4.75 -3.21
C TYR A 51 -0.67 4.74 -4.75
N PRO A 52 -0.48 5.92 -5.38
CA PRO A 52 -0.40 6.03 -6.83
C PRO A 52 0.99 5.67 -7.35
N LEU A 53 1.04 5.03 -8.53
CA LEU A 53 2.25 4.94 -9.34
C LEU A 53 2.24 6.08 -10.37
N ILE A 54 3.03 7.10 -10.07
CA ILE A 54 3.19 8.32 -10.88
C ILE A 54 4.68 8.66 -11.03
N ALA A 55 5.01 9.51 -12.00
CA ALA A 55 6.38 9.97 -12.25
C ALA A 55 6.88 11.01 -11.21
N ARG A 56 6.65 10.73 -9.92
CA ARG A 56 7.02 11.57 -8.78
C ARG A 56 7.94 10.81 -7.85
N ARG A 57 9.04 11.45 -7.41
CA ARG A 57 10.05 10.80 -6.55
C ARG A 57 9.45 10.32 -5.24
N GLU A 58 8.65 11.16 -4.59
CA GLU A 58 8.04 10.81 -3.30
C GLU A 58 7.11 9.59 -3.38
N ALA A 59 6.40 9.42 -4.51
CA ALA A 59 5.54 8.26 -4.75
C ALA A 59 6.35 6.98 -4.89
N ARG A 60 7.47 7.03 -5.63
CA ARG A 60 8.37 5.88 -5.81
C ARG A 60 9.07 5.45 -4.52
N GLU A 61 9.37 6.40 -3.64
CA GLU A 61 10.04 6.15 -2.36
C GLU A 61 9.08 5.64 -1.27
N LEU A 62 7.77 5.89 -1.40
CA LEU A 62 6.78 5.58 -0.35
C LEU A 62 6.77 4.09 0.06
N PRO A 63 6.73 3.10 -0.85
CA PRO A 63 6.72 1.69 -0.45
C PRO A 63 7.93 1.28 0.39
N ALA A 64 9.11 1.76 0.02
CA ALA A 64 10.34 1.51 0.78
C ALA A 64 10.27 2.13 2.19
N ARG A 65 9.71 3.34 2.31
CA ARG A 65 9.49 4.00 3.61
C ARG A 65 8.47 3.28 4.49
N LEU A 66 7.43 2.69 3.89
CA LEU A 66 6.46 1.87 4.62
C LEU A 66 7.07 0.55 5.11
N ALA A 67 7.88 -0.12 4.28
CA ALA A 67 8.63 -1.32 4.68
C ALA A 67 9.64 -1.03 5.81
N ALA A 68 10.22 0.16 5.84
CA ALA A 68 11.16 0.61 6.87
C ALA A 68 10.50 0.96 8.23
N LEU A 69 9.18 0.85 8.37
CA LEU A 69 8.48 1.13 9.64
C LEU A 69 8.73 0.08 10.73
N GLY A 70 9.37 -1.05 10.39
CA GLY A 70 9.73 -2.10 11.34
C GLY A 70 8.60 -3.10 11.65
N ALA A 71 7.58 -3.18 10.79
CA ALA A 71 6.57 -4.23 10.90
C ALA A 71 7.15 -5.57 10.46
N GLU A 72 6.92 -6.63 11.24
CA GLU A 72 7.40 -7.98 10.95
C GLU A 72 6.81 -8.55 9.68
N ARG A 73 5.50 -8.35 9.48
CA ARG A 73 4.76 -8.88 8.33
C ARG A 73 4.15 -7.77 7.51
N TRP A 74 4.52 -7.72 6.24
CA TRP A 74 3.90 -6.82 5.27
C TRP A 74 3.81 -7.44 3.87
N LEU A 75 2.90 -6.91 3.05
CA LEU A 75 2.67 -7.30 1.67
C LEU A 75 2.50 -6.05 0.81
N ARG A 76 3.28 -5.94 -0.26
CA ARG A 76 3.16 -4.94 -1.31
C ARG A 76 2.58 -5.59 -2.55
N ALA A 77 1.51 -5.01 -3.08
CA ALA A 77 0.86 -5.43 -4.32
C ALA A 77 0.66 -4.22 -5.21
N GLU A 78 1.15 -4.29 -6.45
CA GLU A 78 1.08 -3.20 -7.43
C GLU A 78 0.53 -3.70 -8.75
N LEU A 79 -0.32 -2.89 -9.36
CA LEU A 79 -0.80 -3.07 -10.73
C LEU A 79 -0.31 -1.89 -11.57
N VAL A 80 0.42 -2.20 -12.64
CA VAL A 80 0.83 -1.26 -13.68
C VAL A 80 -0.04 -1.52 -14.91
N VAL A 81 -0.72 -0.48 -15.40
CA VAL A 81 -1.61 -0.59 -16.56
C VAL A 81 -1.01 0.04 -17.82
N ALA A 82 0.00 0.90 -17.68
CA ALA A 82 0.69 1.56 -18.79
C ALA A 82 2.15 1.86 -18.43
N GLY A 83 2.96 2.21 -19.43
CA GLY A 83 4.34 2.65 -19.25
C GLY A 83 4.48 3.88 -18.35
N ALA A 84 5.64 4.02 -17.69
CA ALA A 84 5.92 5.14 -16.78
C ALA A 84 6.12 6.49 -17.48
N ASP A 85 6.18 6.49 -18.82
CA ASP A 85 6.13 7.65 -19.72
C ASP A 85 4.70 8.21 -19.89
N HIS A 86 3.67 7.48 -19.42
CA HIS A 86 2.30 7.97 -19.40
C HIS A 86 2.17 9.23 -18.53
N GLN A 87 1.41 10.22 -19.03
CA GLN A 87 1.09 11.41 -18.25
C GLN A 87 0.08 11.07 -17.15
N GLY A 88 0.50 11.23 -15.89
CA GLY A 88 -0.36 10.97 -14.74
C GLY A 88 -0.19 9.56 -14.17
N LEU A 89 -1.29 8.97 -13.72
CA LEU A 89 -1.34 7.67 -13.05
C LEU A 89 -1.17 6.53 -14.07
N TYR A 90 -0.05 5.81 -13.99
CA TYR A 90 0.20 4.63 -14.84
C TYR A 90 -0.07 3.30 -14.11
N GLY A 91 -0.41 3.37 -12.83
CA GLY A 91 -0.76 2.23 -11.99
C GLY A 91 -0.99 2.65 -10.55
N SER A 92 -1.26 1.69 -9.68
CA SER A 92 -1.38 1.93 -8.25
C SER A 92 -0.94 0.72 -7.45
N GLY A 93 -0.64 0.93 -6.18
CA GLY A 93 -0.32 -0.14 -5.25
C GLY A 93 -1.09 -0.06 -3.95
N VAL A 94 -1.10 -1.18 -3.26
CA VAL A 94 -1.46 -1.27 -1.85
C VAL A 94 -0.29 -1.84 -1.06
N PHE A 95 -0.08 -1.30 0.13
CA PHE A 95 0.87 -1.81 1.11
C PHE A 95 0.10 -2.22 2.35
N VAL A 96 0.18 -3.50 2.69
CA VAL A 96 -0.61 -4.11 3.76
C VAL A 96 0.32 -4.56 4.88
N ILE A 97 0.17 -4.02 6.08
CA ILE A 97 0.84 -4.51 7.29
C ILE A 97 -0.08 -5.52 8.00
N ASN A 98 0.52 -6.58 8.53
CA ASN A 98 -0.17 -7.74 9.11
C ASN A 98 -1.21 -8.35 8.17
N PRO A 99 -0.84 -8.69 6.91
CA PRO A 99 -1.79 -9.21 5.95
C PRO A 99 -2.43 -10.52 6.44
N PRO A 100 -3.74 -10.72 6.22
CA PRO A 100 -4.38 -12.03 6.34
C PRO A 100 -3.65 -13.07 5.49
N TRP A 101 -3.54 -14.31 5.97
CA TRP A 101 -2.67 -15.34 5.37
C TRP A 101 -3.01 -15.70 3.92
N MET A 102 -4.28 -15.63 3.51
CA MET A 102 -4.69 -15.88 2.12
C MET A 102 -4.48 -14.70 1.17
N LEU A 103 -4.19 -13.50 1.69
CA LEU A 103 -4.25 -12.28 0.90
C LEU A 103 -3.20 -12.28 -0.22
N GLU A 104 -2.00 -12.78 0.04
CA GLU A 104 -0.94 -12.86 -0.97
C GLU A 104 -1.34 -13.76 -2.15
N ALA A 105 -1.81 -14.97 -1.88
CA ALA A 105 -2.26 -15.89 -2.93
C ALA A 105 -3.46 -15.34 -3.71
N ALA A 106 -4.44 -14.73 -3.01
CA ALA A 106 -5.60 -14.12 -3.64
C ALA A 106 -5.21 -12.93 -4.53
N LEU A 107 -4.30 -12.07 -4.08
CA LEU A 107 -3.80 -10.95 -4.87
C LEU A 107 -2.97 -11.41 -6.06
N GLY A 108 -2.14 -12.45 -5.92
CA GLY A 108 -1.39 -13.02 -7.05
C GLY A 108 -2.31 -13.47 -8.18
N ALA A 109 -3.36 -14.23 -7.86
CA ALA A 109 -4.34 -14.67 -8.86
C ALA A 109 -5.13 -13.49 -9.46
N ALA A 110 -5.59 -12.56 -8.62
CA ALA A 110 -6.36 -11.40 -9.07
C ALA A 110 -5.53 -10.46 -9.96
N LEU A 111 -4.30 -10.13 -9.57
CA LEU A 111 -3.43 -9.23 -10.32
C LEU A 111 -3.08 -9.77 -11.70
N ALA A 112 -2.78 -11.06 -11.81
CA ALA A 112 -2.53 -11.70 -13.10
C ALA A 112 -3.74 -11.52 -14.05
N HIS A 113 -4.96 -11.68 -13.55
CA HIS A 113 -6.18 -11.46 -14.32
C HIS A 113 -6.41 -9.98 -14.64
N LEU A 114 -6.17 -9.08 -13.68
CA LEU A 114 -6.33 -7.65 -13.86
C LEU A 114 -5.38 -7.06 -14.91
N VAL A 115 -4.15 -7.58 -15.04
CA VAL A 115 -3.24 -7.18 -16.13
C VAL A 115 -3.85 -7.49 -17.49
N THR A 116 -4.48 -8.65 -17.66
CA THR A 116 -5.15 -9.01 -18.92
C THR A 116 -6.33 -8.10 -19.24
N LEU A 117 -7.11 -7.70 -18.23
CA LEU A 117 -8.32 -6.90 -18.43
C LEU A 117 -8.05 -5.39 -18.55
N LEU A 118 -7.08 -4.88 -17.79
CA LEU A 118 -6.87 -3.45 -17.59
C LEU A 118 -5.58 -2.94 -18.25
N GLY A 119 -4.70 -3.83 -18.71
CA GLY A 119 -3.46 -3.46 -19.39
C GLY A 119 -3.74 -2.68 -20.67
N ARG A 120 -3.07 -1.54 -20.84
CA ARG A 120 -3.24 -0.61 -21.96
C ARG A 120 -2.11 -0.73 -22.98
N ASP A 121 -0.95 -1.24 -22.58
CA ASP A 121 0.22 -1.43 -23.42
C ASP A 121 1.08 -2.61 -22.95
N ARG A 122 2.20 -2.85 -23.64
CA ARG A 122 3.17 -3.92 -23.34
C ARG A 122 3.91 -3.77 -22.01
N HIS A 123 3.82 -2.61 -21.37
CA HIS A 123 4.44 -2.32 -20.08
C HIS A 123 3.50 -2.62 -18.90
N ALA A 124 2.24 -2.99 -19.18
CA ALA A 124 1.33 -3.48 -18.15
C ALA A 124 1.88 -4.74 -17.47
N GLY A 125 1.68 -4.82 -16.16
CA GLY A 125 2.22 -5.87 -15.33
C GLY A 125 1.80 -5.70 -13.87
N TYR A 126 2.28 -6.60 -13.01
CA TYR A 126 2.05 -6.49 -11.59
C TYR A 126 3.32 -6.85 -10.81
N SER A 127 3.39 -6.36 -9.58
CA SER A 127 4.41 -6.75 -8.62
C SER A 127 3.74 -7.20 -7.33
N LEU A 128 4.22 -8.30 -6.77
CA LEU A 128 3.77 -8.84 -5.49
C LEU A 128 5.00 -9.19 -4.67
N GLN A 129 5.16 -8.54 -3.51
CA GLN A 129 6.31 -8.70 -2.65
C GLN A 129 5.87 -8.76 -1.19
N ALA A 130 6.25 -9.81 -0.48
CA ALA A 130 6.05 -9.93 0.96
C ALA A 130 7.34 -9.63 1.73
N SER A 131 7.20 -9.32 3.02
CA SER A 131 8.30 -9.32 3.97
C SER A 131 9.02 -10.67 3.96
N PRO A 132 10.35 -10.72 4.14
CA PRO A 132 11.07 -11.98 4.33
C PRO A 132 10.49 -12.79 5.50
N PRO A 133 10.61 -14.13 5.46
CA PRO A 133 10.22 -14.99 6.57
C PRO A 133 11.05 -14.76 7.83
#